data_AF-A0A1V5QNI4-F1
#
_entry.id   AF-A0A1V5QNI4-F1
#
_cell.length_a   1.000
_cell.length_b   1.000
_cell.length_c   1.000
_cell.angle_alpha   90.00
_cell.angle_beta   90.00
_cell.angle_gamma   90.00
#
_symmetry.space_group_name_H-M   'P 1'
#
loop_
_entity.id
_entity.type
_entity.pdbx_description
1 polymer ?
#
loop_
_entity_poly.entity_id
_entity_poly.type
_entity_poly.pdbx_seq_one_letter_code
_entity_poly.pdbx_strand_id
1 'polypeptide(L)'
;MSPYRTLTLASLLIPTALVAQQPVVPFGQALRAAIGDVQQFLKDFKSREALARIEGILPAEVPAWADKTKPQEAYSSYQAYREYVQAYSLAAEAASASGYWDKAQAHYTKARDLSKLNADNVGEAFPLIVSYYKDMAAASKRTLDENVDFIKELKAKPNPDPGDQQQLDLIKGEEASIEKNLKNAELFGTFIETAKKEATYYAALQEQMTQQVDNERENLATYKFKNDRVKWVEGIMSAKGYLEKAAPEKVDRIRYLYRLNVLDPKNVKVVRMIESETGVKVTPPDAQ
;
A
#
# COMPACT_ATOMS: atom_id res chain seq x y z
N MET A 1 73.72 -10.39 17.68
CA MET A 1 72.52 -10.48 16.82
C MET A 1 71.36 -9.77 17.53
N SER A 2 71.01 -8.57 17.06
CA SER A 2 69.66 -7.98 17.21
C SER A 2 68.83 -8.41 15.97
N PRO A 3 67.49 -8.22 15.82
CA PRO A 3 66.46 -7.54 16.64
C PRO A 3 65.10 -8.32 16.70
N TYR A 4 63.99 -7.60 16.98
CA TYR A 4 62.54 -7.91 16.81
C TYR A 4 61.79 -8.25 18.12
N ARG A 5 60.59 -7.71 18.42
CA ARG A 5 59.70 -6.78 17.73
C ARG A 5 58.66 -6.25 18.72
N THR A 6 58.44 -4.94 18.69
CA THR A 6 57.29 -4.24 19.25
C THR A 6 56.00 -4.75 18.60
N LEU A 7 54.94 -4.96 19.40
CA LEU A 7 53.56 -4.99 18.90
C LEU A 7 52.67 -4.24 19.89
N THR A 8 52.53 -2.95 19.59
CA THR A 8 51.47 -2.05 20.02
C THR A 8 50.13 -2.56 19.49
N LEU A 9 49.22 -2.97 20.37
CA LEU A 9 47.79 -3.05 20.02
C LEU A 9 47.15 -1.71 20.41
N ALA A 10 46.99 -0.84 19.41
CA ALA A 10 46.17 0.34 19.53
C ALA A 10 44.69 -0.09 19.55
N SER A 11 44.04 0.10 20.69
CA SER A 11 42.59 0.01 20.82
C SER A 11 41.94 1.16 20.04
N LEU A 12 41.48 0.88 18.83
CA LEU A 12 40.62 1.78 18.06
C LEU A 12 39.23 1.82 18.73
N LEU A 13 39.06 2.82 19.61
CA LEU A 13 37.74 3.30 20.03
C LEU A 13 37.09 3.97 18.82
N ILE A 14 36.12 3.28 18.20
CA ILE A 14 35.15 3.93 17.31
C ILE A 14 34.19 4.69 18.23
N PRO A 15 34.08 6.02 18.14
CA PRO A 15 33.03 6.74 18.85
C PRO A 15 31.70 6.35 18.22
N THR A 16 30.86 5.64 18.98
CA THR A 16 29.43 5.52 18.73
C THR A 16 28.83 6.92 18.83
N ALA A 17 28.78 7.61 17.68
CA ALA A 17 27.98 8.82 17.56
C ALA A 17 26.53 8.41 17.87
N LEU A 18 26.03 8.93 18.99
CA LEU A 18 24.63 8.90 19.37
C LEU A 18 23.86 9.73 18.31
N VAL A 19 23.49 9.10 17.19
CA VAL A 19 22.53 9.70 16.28
C VAL A 19 21.23 9.72 17.07
N ALA A 20 20.82 10.92 17.51
CA ALA A 20 19.49 11.13 18.05
C ALA A 20 18.50 10.56 17.04
N GLN A 21 17.88 9.43 17.38
CA GLN A 21 16.81 8.86 16.59
C GLN A 21 15.69 9.90 16.58
N GLN A 22 15.58 10.64 15.47
CA GLN A 22 14.36 11.36 15.16
C GLN A 22 13.20 10.38 15.35
N PRO A 23 12.08 10.80 15.97
CA PRO A 23 10.95 9.90 16.16
C PRO A 23 10.56 9.30 14.81
N VAL A 24 10.60 7.97 14.73
CA VAL A 24 10.22 7.24 13.51
C VAL A 24 8.74 7.53 13.27
N VAL A 25 8.44 8.30 12.22
CA VAL A 25 7.06 8.58 11.82
C VAL A 25 6.41 7.26 11.42
N PRO A 26 5.26 6.86 12.02
CA PRO A 26 4.57 5.64 11.66
C PRO A 26 4.23 5.62 10.16
N PHE A 27 4.41 4.46 9.51
CA PHE A 27 4.24 4.33 8.05
C PHE A 27 2.90 4.88 7.55
N GLY A 28 1.79 4.51 8.19
CA GLY A 28 0.47 5.03 7.80
C GLY A 28 0.34 6.55 7.88
N GLN A 29 1.03 7.20 8.83
CA GLN A 29 1.09 8.66 8.89
C GLN A 29 1.93 9.24 7.76
N ALA A 30 3.09 8.64 7.47
CA ALA A 30 3.94 9.05 6.35
C ALA A 30 3.22 8.89 5.00
N LEU A 31 2.46 7.80 4.81
CA LEU A 31 1.65 7.53 3.63
C LEU A 31 0.54 8.55 3.47
N ARG A 32 -0.25 8.82 4.52
CA ARG A 32 -1.32 9.83 4.47
C ARG A 32 -0.79 11.21 4.09
N ALA A 33 0.39 11.60 4.59
CA ALA A 33 1.04 12.84 4.21
C ALA A 33 1.51 12.82 2.74
N ALA A 34 2.02 11.69 2.25
CA ALA A 34 2.52 11.57 0.88
C ALA A 34 1.41 11.55 -0.18
N ILE A 35 0.23 10.97 0.10
CA ILE A 35 -0.84 10.83 -0.89
C ILE A 35 -1.22 12.16 -1.53
N GLY A 36 -1.41 13.21 -0.73
CA GLY A 36 -1.77 14.53 -1.23
C GLY A 36 -0.69 15.12 -2.15
N ASP A 37 0.57 15.06 -1.72
CA ASP A 37 1.72 15.53 -2.51
C ASP A 37 1.82 14.79 -3.84
N VAL A 38 1.75 13.45 -3.81
CA VAL A 38 1.89 12.60 -4.98
C VAL A 38 0.77 12.89 -5.99
N GLN A 39 -0.48 12.98 -5.53
CA GLN A 39 -1.61 13.30 -6.41
C GLN A 39 -1.47 14.69 -7.01
N GLN A 40 -1.00 15.68 -6.24
CA GLN A 40 -0.78 17.03 -6.74
C GLN A 40 0.35 17.05 -7.78
N PHE A 41 1.47 16.36 -7.52
CA PHE A 41 2.55 16.22 -8.48
C PHE A 41 2.12 15.54 -9.78
N LEU A 42 1.29 14.50 -9.72
CA LEU A 42 0.74 13.86 -10.91
C LEU A 42 -0.16 14.80 -11.72
N LYS A 43 -0.98 15.63 -11.04
CA LYS A 43 -1.81 16.66 -11.70
C LYS A 43 -0.96 17.75 -12.35
N ASP A 44 0.14 18.12 -11.71
CA ASP A 44 1.09 19.14 -12.18
C ASP A 44 2.13 18.59 -13.18
N PHE A 45 1.96 17.35 -13.64
CA PHE A 45 2.87 16.65 -14.56
C PHE A 45 4.31 16.45 -14.06
N LYS A 46 4.50 16.54 -12.73
CA LYS A 46 5.74 16.27 -11.99
C LYS A 46 5.83 14.80 -11.59
N SER A 47 5.69 13.90 -12.57
CA SER A 47 5.56 12.46 -12.30
C SER A 47 6.81 11.86 -11.64
N ARG A 48 8.01 12.38 -11.92
CA ARG A 48 9.26 11.92 -11.30
C ARG A 48 9.36 12.32 -9.84
N GLU A 49 8.91 13.52 -9.50
CA GLU A 49 8.80 13.98 -8.11
C GLU A 49 7.73 13.20 -7.36
N ALA A 50 6.61 12.88 -8.03
CA ALA A 50 5.59 11.98 -7.50
C ALA A 50 6.18 10.60 -7.15
N LEU A 51 6.94 10.01 -8.08
CA LEU A 51 7.60 8.72 -7.87
C LEU A 51 8.63 8.78 -6.74
N ALA A 52 9.50 9.79 -6.72
CA ALA A 52 10.49 9.95 -5.66
C ALA A 52 9.84 10.13 -4.29
N ARG A 53 8.74 10.88 -4.21
CA ARG A 53 8.00 11.11 -2.96
C ARG A 53 7.42 9.84 -2.37
N ILE A 54 6.83 8.99 -3.21
CA ILE A 54 6.21 7.73 -2.75
C ILE A 54 7.26 6.64 -2.52
N GLU A 55 8.27 6.48 -3.39
CA GLU A 55 9.39 5.54 -3.17
C GLU A 55 10.17 5.88 -1.89
N GLY A 56 10.33 7.16 -1.56
CA GLY A 56 11.01 7.63 -0.36
C GLY A 56 10.34 7.25 0.96
N ILE A 57 9.09 6.78 0.94
CA ILE A 57 8.40 6.28 2.14
C ILE A 57 8.20 4.77 2.14
N LEU A 58 8.46 4.08 1.03
CA LEU A 58 8.32 2.63 0.98
C LEU A 58 9.30 1.99 1.96
N PRO A 59 8.87 1.01 2.77
CA PRO A 59 9.78 0.34 3.66
C PRO A 59 10.75 -0.54 2.87
N ALA A 60 11.98 -0.67 3.36
CA ALA A 60 12.96 -1.59 2.78
C ALA A 60 12.46 -3.05 2.85
N GLU A 61 11.78 -3.38 3.95
CA GLU A 61 11.13 -4.67 4.14
C GLU A 61 9.74 -4.44 4.74
N VAL A 62 8.72 -5.12 4.18
CA VAL A 62 7.37 -5.09 4.72
C VAL A 62 7.33 -5.97 5.98
N PRO A 63 6.92 -5.45 7.14
CA PRO A 63 6.79 -6.25 8.35
C PRO A 63 5.90 -7.47 8.15
N ALA A 64 6.31 -8.59 8.74
CA ALA A 64 5.53 -9.82 8.72
C ALA A 64 4.18 -9.64 9.41
N TRP A 65 3.20 -10.43 8.97
CA TRP A 65 1.90 -10.50 9.61
C TRP A 65 2.02 -10.99 11.06
N ALA A 66 1.32 -10.34 11.99
CA ALA A 66 1.38 -10.66 13.42
C ALA A 66 0.60 -11.95 13.77
N ASP A 67 0.50 -12.26 15.06
CA ASP A 67 -0.18 -13.47 15.55
C ASP A 67 -1.65 -13.49 15.13
N LYS A 68 -2.02 -14.51 14.33
CA LYS A 68 -3.37 -14.69 13.78
C LYS A 68 -4.42 -15.04 14.85
N THR A 69 -3.98 -15.49 16.03
CA THR A 69 -4.87 -15.91 17.12
C THR A 69 -5.32 -14.75 18.01
N LYS A 70 -4.67 -13.60 17.91
CA LYS A 70 -4.97 -12.41 18.73
C LYS A 70 -5.73 -11.38 17.91
N PRO A 71 -7.03 -11.12 18.21
CA PRO A 71 -7.87 -10.27 17.37
C PRO A 71 -7.30 -8.89 17.08
N GLN A 72 -6.73 -8.23 18.09
CA GLN A 72 -6.16 -6.88 17.94
C GLN A 72 -4.90 -6.87 17.06
N GLU A 73 -4.02 -7.86 17.20
CA GLU A 73 -2.79 -7.95 16.40
C GLU A 73 -3.10 -8.31 14.94
N ALA A 74 -4.03 -9.24 14.72
CA ALA A 74 -4.51 -9.62 13.40
C ALA A 74 -5.21 -8.45 12.69
N TYR A 75 -6.08 -7.70 13.38
CA TYR A 75 -6.73 -6.51 12.82
C TYR A 75 -5.74 -5.40 12.48
N SER A 76 -4.75 -5.16 13.35
CA SER A 76 -3.70 -4.17 13.10
C SER A 76 -2.87 -4.53 11.87
N SER A 77 -2.53 -5.82 11.70
CA SER A 77 -1.83 -6.33 10.53
C SER A 77 -2.63 -6.16 9.24
N TYR A 78 -3.95 -6.43 9.30
CA TYR A 78 -4.87 -6.20 8.18
C TYR A 78 -4.86 -4.76 7.71
N GLN A 79 -4.94 -3.79 8.61
CA GLN A 79 -4.89 -2.38 8.23
C GLN A 79 -3.52 -2.00 7.66
N ALA A 80 -2.44 -2.42 8.31
CA ALA A 80 -1.08 -2.12 7.85
C ALA A 80 -0.81 -2.64 6.44
N TYR A 81 -1.24 -3.87 6.13
CA TYR A 81 -1.08 -4.42 4.78
C TYR A 81 -1.89 -3.67 3.74
N ARG A 82 -3.08 -3.15 4.06
CA ARG A 82 -3.83 -2.28 3.13
C ARG A 82 -3.08 -0.98 2.84
N GLU A 83 -2.43 -0.40 3.85
CA GLU A 83 -1.57 0.77 3.68
C GLU A 83 -0.37 0.45 2.78
N TYR A 84 0.32 -0.68 2.99
CA TYR A 84 1.45 -1.08 2.12
C TYR A 84 1.01 -1.30 0.67
N VAL A 85 -0.10 -2.00 0.46
CA VAL A 85 -0.65 -2.25 -0.87
C VAL A 85 -1.00 -0.92 -1.57
N GLN A 86 -1.63 0.02 -0.87
CA GLN A 86 -1.93 1.35 -1.40
C GLN A 86 -0.66 2.11 -1.80
N ALA A 87 0.38 2.06 -0.97
CA ALA A 87 1.64 2.75 -1.26
C ALA A 87 2.33 2.19 -2.51
N TYR A 88 2.39 0.86 -2.65
CA TYR A 88 2.96 0.21 -3.84
C TYR A 88 2.11 0.46 -5.10
N SER A 89 0.78 0.47 -4.99
CA SER A 89 -0.10 0.84 -6.11
C SER A 89 0.16 2.27 -6.57
N LEU A 90 0.25 3.21 -5.63
CA LEU A 90 0.52 4.61 -5.94
C LEU A 90 1.93 4.81 -6.53
N ALA A 91 2.92 4.05 -6.05
CA ALA A 91 4.26 4.00 -6.65
C ALA A 91 4.22 3.45 -8.09
N ALA A 92 3.39 2.45 -8.37
CA ALA A 92 3.23 1.90 -9.70
C ALA A 92 2.59 2.92 -10.67
N GLU A 93 1.56 3.64 -10.21
CA GLU A 93 0.94 4.73 -10.98
C GLU A 93 1.94 5.84 -11.30
N ALA A 94 2.70 6.29 -10.30
CA ALA A 94 3.71 7.33 -10.49
C ALA A 94 4.87 6.86 -11.39
N ALA A 95 5.29 5.60 -11.28
CA ALA A 95 6.30 5.00 -12.14
C ALA A 95 5.81 4.92 -13.60
N SER A 96 4.57 4.49 -13.81
CA SER A 96 3.96 4.44 -15.15
C SER A 96 3.85 5.83 -15.76
N ALA A 97 3.43 6.83 -14.96
CA ALA A 97 3.35 8.22 -15.40
C ALA A 97 4.73 8.85 -15.69
N SER A 98 5.78 8.31 -15.07
CA SER A 98 7.19 8.71 -15.30
C SER A 98 7.87 7.96 -16.45
N GLY A 99 7.16 7.03 -17.09
CA GLY A 99 7.69 6.19 -18.16
C GLY A 99 8.56 5.01 -17.72
N TYR A 100 8.68 4.74 -16.42
CA TYR A 100 9.46 3.61 -15.89
C TYR A 100 8.59 2.35 -15.81
N TRP A 101 8.38 1.69 -16.95
CA TRP A 101 7.48 0.53 -17.05
C TRP A 101 7.87 -0.66 -16.20
N ASP A 102 9.15 -1.04 -16.21
CA ASP A 102 9.61 -2.17 -15.41
C ASP A 102 9.44 -1.91 -13.91
N LYS A 103 9.65 -0.66 -13.47
CA LYS A 103 9.35 -0.24 -12.09
C LYS A 103 7.85 -0.27 -11.80
N ALA A 104 7.02 0.22 -12.72
CA ALA A 104 5.57 0.19 -12.55
C ALA A 104 5.05 -1.25 -12.42
N GLN A 105 5.55 -2.15 -13.26
CA GLN A 105 5.23 -3.58 -13.19
C GLN A 105 5.71 -4.18 -11.85
N ALA A 106 6.95 -3.90 -11.43
CA ALA A 106 7.48 -4.40 -10.16
C ALA A 106 6.64 -3.93 -8.95
N HIS A 107 6.27 -2.65 -8.91
CA HIS A 107 5.44 -2.08 -7.86
C HIS A 107 4.03 -2.68 -7.84
N TYR A 108 3.39 -2.87 -9.01
CA TYR A 108 2.08 -3.55 -9.07
C TYR A 108 2.16 -5.03 -8.69
N THR A 109 3.24 -5.74 -9.05
CA THR A 109 3.49 -7.11 -8.58
C THR A 109 3.58 -7.15 -7.07
N LYS A 110 4.31 -6.21 -6.46
CA LYS A 110 4.41 -6.13 -5.00
C LYS A 110 3.05 -5.82 -4.35
N ALA A 111 2.27 -4.88 -4.90
CA ALA A 111 0.93 -4.58 -4.43
C ALA A 111 0.01 -5.81 -4.51
N ARG A 112 0.03 -6.53 -5.64
CA ARG A 112 -0.73 -7.78 -5.83
C ARG A 112 -0.33 -8.83 -4.82
N ASP A 113 0.97 -9.10 -4.65
CA ASP A 113 1.46 -10.14 -3.74
C ASP A 113 1.11 -9.83 -2.29
N LEU A 114 1.25 -8.58 -1.86
CA LEU A 114 0.86 -8.15 -0.52
C LEU A 114 -0.66 -8.22 -0.31
N SER A 115 -1.46 -7.84 -1.31
CA SER A 115 -2.93 -7.93 -1.22
C SER A 115 -3.41 -9.37 -1.12
N LYS A 116 -2.77 -10.28 -1.85
CA LYS A 116 -3.03 -11.72 -1.77
C LYS A 116 -2.63 -12.27 -0.40
N LEU A 117 -1.42 -11.97 0.06
CA LEU A 117 -0.94 -12.39 1.38
C LEU A 117 -1.87 -11.88 2.49
N ASN A 118 -2.34 -10.64 2.38
CA ASN A 118 -3.32 -10.06 3.29
C ASN A 118 -4.64 -10.85 3.27
N ALA A 119 -5.19 -11.12 2.09
CA ALA A 119 -6.43 -11.90 1.95
C ALA A 119 -6.30 -13.34 2.48
N ASP A 120 -5.18 -14.01 2.21
CA ASP A 120 -4.91 -15.36 2.71
C ASP A 120 -4.82 -15.35 4.26
N ASN A 121 -4.10 -14.39 4.86
CA ASN A 121 -4.01 -14.24 6.31
C ASN A 121 -5.35 -13.88 6.97
N VAL A 122 -6.14 -12.99 6.37
CA VAL A 122 -7.49 -12.66 6.83
C VAL A 122 -8.41 -13.89 6.75
N GLY A 123 -8.31 -14.67 5.67
CA GLY A 123 -9.06 -15.90 5.49
C GLY A 123 -8.80 -16.95 6.57
N GLU A 124 -7.61 -16.95 7.17
CA GLU A 124 -7.28 -17.81 8.32
C GLU A 124 -7.65 -17.17 9.66
N ALA A 125 -7.27 -15.91 9.88
CA ALA A 125 -7.36 -15.27 11.19
C ALA A 125 -8.79 -14.82 11.55
N PHE A 126 -9.51 -14.23 10.59
CA PHE A 126 -10.77 -13.55 10.91
C PHE A 126 -11.91 -14.51 11.22
N PRO A 127 -12.01 -15.73 10.65
CA PRO A 127 -12.97 -16.72 11.14
C PRO A 127 -12.81 -17.04 12.63
N LEU A 128 -11.58 -17.08 13.15
CA LEU A 128 -11.32 -17.29 14.58
C LEU A 128 -11.84 -16.11 15.42
N ILE A 129 -11.63 -14.88 14.93
CA ILE A 129 -12.14 -13.67 15.58
C ILE A 129 -13.67 -13.62 15.57
N VAL A 130 -14.29 -14.00 14.45
CA VAL A 130 -15.75 -14.10 14.33
C VAL A 130 -16.31 -15.12 15.32
N SER A 131 -15.67 -16.29 15.45
CA SER A 131 -16.06 -17.29 16.45
C SER A 131 -15.92 -16.74 17.86
N TYR A 132 -14.78 -16.13 18.19
CA TYR A 132 -14.53 -15.53 19.50
C TYR A 132 -15.65 -14.57 19.92
N TYR A 133 -16.05 -13.63 19.06
CA TYR A 133 -17.14 -12.71 19.40
C TYR A 133 -18.51 -13.40 19.49
N LYS A 134 -18.78 -14.41 18.65
CA LYS A 134 -20.01 -15.21 18.77
C LYS A 134 -20.07 -15.97 20.10
N ASP A 135 -18.95 -16.53 20.54
CA ASP A 135 -18.86 -17.25 21.81
C ASP A 135 -19.05 -16.31 23.00
N MET A 136 -18.49 -15.09 22.95
CA MET A 136 -18.73 -14.04 23.96
C MET A 136 -20.22 -13.64 24.01
N ALA A 137 -20.87 -13.45 22.86
CA ALA A 137 -22.31 -13.16 22.81
C ALA A 137 -23.15 -14.32 23.36
N ALA A 138 -22.78 -15.57 23.05
CA ALA A 138 -23.46 -16.75 23.56
C ALA A 138 -23.30 -16.91 25.08
N ALA A 139 -22.13 -16.55 25.63
CA ALA A 139 -21.88 -16.58 27.08
C ALA A 139 -22.71 -15.52 27.82
N SER A 140 -22.76 -14.28 27.33
CA SER A 140 -23.64 -13.23 27.87
C SER A 140 -25.11 -13.65 27.78
N LYS A 141 -25.54 -14.22 26.65
CA LYS A 141 -26.91 -14.72 26.50
C LYS A 141 -27.25 -15.83 27.49
N ARG A 142 -26.34 -16.80 27.67
CA ARG A 142 -26.54 -17.87 28.66
C ARG A 142 -26.72 -17.31 30.07
N THR A 143 -25.92 -16.31 30.44
CA THR A 143 -26.03 -15.65 31.75
C THR A 143 -27.42 -15.03 31.93
N LEU A 144 -27.97 -14.38 30.91
CA LEU A 144 -29.33 -13.84 30.96
C LEU A 144 -30.40 -14.94 30.99
N ASP A 145 -30.25 -15.98 30.18
CA ASP A 145 -31.22 -17.09 30.08
C ASP A 145 -31.30 -17.89 31.40
N GLU A 146 -30.16 -18.15 32.06
CA GLU A 146 -30.08 -18.85 33.35
C GLU A 146 -30.72 -18.04 34.50
N ASN A 147 -30.82 -16.72 34.36
CA ASN A 147 -31.36 -15.82 35.37
C ASN A 147 -32.73 -15.22 34.99
N VAL A 148 -33.43 -15.82 34.01
CA VAL A 148 -34.63 -15.23 33.40
C VAL A 148 -35.74 -14.89 34.40
N ASP A 149 -35.99 -15.77 35.38
CA ASP A 149 -37.04 -15.55 36.39
C ASP A 149 -36.66 -14.43 37.36
N PHE A 150 -35.41 -14.42 37.83
CA PHE A 150 -34.87 -13.34 38.67
C PHE A 150 -34.92 -11.99 37.94
N ILE A 151 -34.51 -11.96 36.67
CA ILE A 151 -34.56 -10.75 35.84
C ILE A 151 -36.00 -10.25 35.69
N LYS A 152 -36.96 -11.15 35.50
CA LYS A 152 -38.39 -10.81 35.38
C LYS A 152 -38.94 -10.22 36.67
N GLU A 153 -38.63 -10.81 37.82
CA GLU A 153 -39.02 -10.28 39.13
C GLU A 153 -38.40 -8.91 39.39
N LEU A 154 -37.10 -8.77 39.10
CA LEU A 154 -36.36 -7.54 39.31
C LEU A 154 -36.90 -6.39 38.43
N LYS A 155 -37.17 -6.65 37.16
CA LYS A 155 -37.76 -5.67 36.22
C LYS A 155 -39.21 -5.30 36.58
N ALA A 156 -39.93 -6.12 37.35
CA ALA A 156 -41.31 -5.88 37.77
C ALA A 156 -41.44 -5.05 39.06
N LYS A 157 -40.35 -4.83 39.81
CA LYS A 157 -40.36 -4.03 41.04
C LYS A 157 -40.60 -2.54 40.72
N PRO A 158 -41.63 -1.90 41.29
CA PRO A 158 -41.95 -0.50 40.98
C PRO A 158 -40.95 0.50 41.59
N ASN A 159 -40.31 0.15 42.71
CA ASN A 159 -39.33 0.97 43.41
C ASN A 159 -38.09 0.12 43.75
N PRO A 160 -37.20 -0.15 42.79
CA PRO A 160 -35.97 -0.90 43.04
C PRO A 160 -35.08 -0.13 44.02
N ASP A 161 -34.52 -0.85 45.00
CA ASP A 161 -33.52 -0.29 45.89
C ASP A 161 -32.17 -0.10 45.16
N PRO A 162 -31.16 0.54 45.77
CA PRO A 162 -29.87 0.73 45.11
C PRO A 162 -29.18 -0.57 44.67
N GLY A 163 -29.39 -1.68 45.38
CA GLY A 163 -28.84 -2.99 45.01
C GLY A 163 -29.57 -3.59 43.81
N ASP A 164 -30.90 -3.48 43.78
CA ASP A 164 -31.73 -3.85 42.63
C ASP A 164 -31.34 -3.05 41.38
N GLN A 165 -31.08 -1.75 41.54
CA GLN A 165 -30.63 -0.89 40.44
C GLN A 165 -29.27 -1.32 39.89
N GLN A 166 -28.32 -1.69 40.75
CA GLN A 166 -27.03 -2.22 40.33
C GLN A 166 -27.19 -3.51 39.51
N GLN A 167 -28.08 -4.40 39.91
CA GLN A 167 -28.37 -5.64 39.17
C GLN A 167 -29.02 -5.35 37.81
N LEU A 168 -29.96 -4.41 37.75
CA LEU A 168 -30.57 -3.97 36.49
C LEU A 168 -29.54 -3.36 35.52
N ASP A 169 -28.55 -2.63 36.04
CA ASP A 169 -27.49 -2.06 35.21
C ASP A 169 -26.51 -3.13 34.70
N LEU A 170 -26.21 -4.17 35.49
CA LEU A 170 -25.45 -5.34 35.03
C LEU A 170 -26.18 -6.08 33.91
N ILE A 171 -27.49 -6.31 34.06
CA ILE A 171 -28.33 -6.96 33.03
C ILE A 171 -28.29 -6.16 31.72
N LYS A 172 -28.45 -4.83 31.79
CA LYS A 172 -28.32 -3.97 30.62
C LYS A 172 -26.92 -4.04 30.00
N GLY A 173 -25.88 -4.16 30.83
CA GLY A 173 -24.50 -4.37 30.40
C GLY A 173 -24.34 -5.66 29.58
N GLU A 174 -24.94 -6.77 30.03
CA GLU A 174 -24.94 -8.04 29.30
C GLU A 174 -25.76 -7.97 28.00
N GLU A 175 -26.95 -7.35 28.03
CA GLU A 175 -27.77 -7.12 26.82
C GLU A 175 -26.97 -6.31 25.76
N ALA A 176 -26.29 -5.25 26.19
CA ALA A 176 -25.42 -4.43 25.32
C ALA A 176 -24.17 -5.19 24.84
N SER A 177 -23.61 -6.08 25.68
CA SER A 177 -22.48 -6.95 25.32
C SER A 177 -22.85 -7.89 24.19
N ILE A 178 -24.03 -8.53 24.24
CA ILE A 178 -24.53 -9.40 23.17
C ILE A 178 -24.58 -8.64 21.84
N GLU A 179 -25.23 -7.48 21.82
CA GLU A 179 -25.37 -6.66 20.61
C GLU A 179 -23.99 -6.25 20.05
N LYS A 180 -23.11 -5.74 20.92
CA LYS A 180 -21.76 -5.31 20.53
C LYS A 180 -20.95 -6.46 19.94
N ASN A 181 -20.98 -7.63 20.58
CA ASN A 181 -20.20 -8.78 20.13
C ASN A 181 -20.74 -9.34 18.81
N LEU A 182 -22.06 -9.42 18.63
CA LEU A 182 -22.65 -9.83 17.35
C LEU A 182 -22.30 -8.84 16.22
N LYS A 183 -22.36 -7.53 16.48
CA LYS A 183 -21.92 -6.49 15.52
C LYS A 183 -20.45 -6.64 15.14
N ASN A 184 -19.57 -6.92 16.11
CA ASN A 184 -18.16 -7.18 15.82
C ASN A 184 -17.98 -8.45 14.97
N ALA A 185 -18.67 -9.54 15.30
CA ALA A 185 -18.63 -10.77 14.52
C ALA A 185 -19.07 -10.54 13.06
N GLU A 186 -20.12 -9.75 12.84
CA GLU A 186 -20.56 -9.35 11.50
C GLU A 186 -19.48 -8.52 10.78
N LEU A 187 -18.96 -7.49 11.45
CA LEU A 187 -17.92 -6.61 10.91
C LEU A 187 -16.68 -7.38 10.44
N PHE A 188 -16.14 -8.26 11.29
CA PHE A 188 -14.99 -9.10 10.92
C PHE A 188 -15.32 -10.06 9.78
N GLY A 189 -16.55 -10.55 9.70
CA GLY A 189 -17.04 -11.30 8.55
C GLY A 189 -16.97 -10.50 7.24
N THR A 190 -17.33 -9.21 7.26
CA THR A 190 -17.26 -8.35 6.05
C THR A 190 -15.83 -8.10 5.55
N PHE A 191 -14.85 -8.08 6.47
CA PHE A 191 -13.45 -7.87 6.10
C PHE A 191 -12.86 -9.04 5.31
N ILE A 192 -13.34 -10.27 5.51
CA ILE A 192 -12.91 -11.44 4.74
C ILE A 192 -13.24 -11.26 3.25
N GLU A 193 -14.49 -10.89 2.95
CA GLU A 193 -14.91 -10.65 1.57
C GLU A 193 -14.28 -9.39 0.98
N THR A 194 -14.05 -8.36 1.81
CA THR A 194 -13.33 -7.15 1.39
C THR A 194 -11.89 -7.48 0.98
N ALA A 195 -11.16 -8.24 1.78
CA ALA A 195 -9.78 -8.61 1.48
C ALA A 195 -9.68 -9.44 0.18
N LYS A 196 -10.62 -10.37 -0.05
CA LYS A 196 -10.70 -11.12 -1.32
C LYS A 196 -10.93 -10.20 -2.51
N LYS A 197 -11.87 -9.25 -2.41
CA LYS A 197 -12.14 -8.28 -3.49
C LYS A 197 -10.94 -7.40 -3.77
N GLU A 198 -10.25 -6.93 -2.73
CA GLU A 198 -9.01 -6.15 -2.86
C GLU A 198 -7.92 -6.98 -3.57
N ALA A 199 -7.72 -8.25 -3.19
CA ALA A 199 -6.75 -9.13 -3.86
C ALA A 199 -7.06 -9.32 -5.36
N THR A 200 -8.32 -9.52 -5.73
CA THR A 200 -8.74 -9.60 -7.13
C THR A 200 -8.51 -8.29 -7.88
N TYR A 201 -8.81 -7.15 -7.24
CA TYR A 201 -8.61 -5.83 -7.83
C TYR A 201 -7.14 -5.58 -8.17
N TYR A 202 -6.22 -5.81 -7.22
CA TYR A 202 -4.79 -5.60 -7.48
C TYR A 202 -4.18 -6.65 -8.44
N ALA A 203 -4.74 -7.85 -8.51
CA ALA A 203 -4.39 -8.82 -9.54
C ALA A 203 -4.71 -8.30 -10.95
N ALA A 204 -5.90 -7.72 -11.15
CA ALA A 204 -6.28 -7.12 -12.42
C ALA A 204 -5.39 -5.93 -12.80
N LEU A 205 -5.03 -5.06 -11.84
CA LEU A 205 -4.11 -3.94 -12.10
C LEU A 205 -2.71 -4.42 -12.54
N GLN A 206 -2.18 -5.45 -11.88
CA GLN A 206 -0.87 -6.03 -12.22
C GLN A 206 -0.89 -6.70 -13.59
N GLU A 207 -1.97 -7.42 -13.92
CA GLU A 207 -2.16 -8.03 -15.24
C GLU A 207 -2.23 -6.96 -16.33
N GLN A 208 -3.05 -5.92 -16.14
CA GLN A 208 -3.15 -4.79 -17.08
C GLN A 208 -1.79 -4.13 -17.31
N MET A 209 -1.03 -3.87 -16.24
CA MET A 209 0.32 -3.30 -16.38
C MET A 209 1.25 -4.24 -17.14
N THR A 210 1.17 -5.54 -16.89
CA THR A 210 2.03 -6.54 -17.55
C THR A 210 1.75 -6.59 -19.04
N GLN A 211 0.47 -6.64 -19.42
CA GLN A 211 0.06 -6.56 -20.83
C GLN A 211 0.57 -5.27 -21.49
N GLN A 212 0.51 -4.12 -20.80
CA GLN A 212 1.07 -2.87 -21.33
C GLN A 212 2.59 -2.97 -21.55
N VAL A 213 3.34 -3.47 -20.58
CA VAL A 213 4.80 -3.64 -20.70
C VAL A 213 5.15 -4.61 -21.82
N ASP A 214 4.45 -5.73 -21.94
CA ASP A 214 4.72 -6.75 -22.95
C ASP A 214 4.38 -6.25 -24.37
N ASN A 215 3.27 -5.51 -24.54
CA ASN A 215 2.94 -4.86 -25.81
C ASN A 215 4.02 -3.86 -26.23
N GLU A 216 4.55 -3.07 -25.30
CA GLU A 216 5.62 -2.11 -25.59
C GLU A 216 6.93 -2.82 -25.96
N ARG A 217 7.26 -3.92 -25.28
CA ARG A 217 8.42 -4.77 -25.62
C ARG A 217 8.26 -5.40 -27.01
N GLU A 218 7.07 -5.87 -27.35
CA GLU A 218 6.77 -6.41 -28.68
C GLU A 218 6.87 -5.34 -29.77
N ASN A 219 6.34 -4.14 -29.53
CA ASN A 219 6.47 -3.01 -30.45
C ASN A 219 7.93 -2.66 -30.73
N LEU A 220 8.78 -2.64 -29.69
CA LEU A 220 10.23 -2.43 -29.84
C LEU A 220 10.90 -3.56 -30.62
N ALA A 221 10.53 -4.81 -30.36
CA ALA A 221 11.13 -5.99 -30.99
C ALA A 221 10.76 -6.12 -32.48
N THR A 222 9.54 -5.74 -32.84
CA THR A 222 9.00 -5.83 -34.21
C THR A 222 9.29 -4.59 -35.06
N TYR A 223 9.81 -3.51 -34.45
CA TYR A 223 10.16 -2.30 -35.16
C TYR A 223 11.24 -2.51 -36.24
N LYS A 224 11.27 -1.64 -37.26
CA LYS A 224 12.20 -1.71 -38.42
C LYS A 224 13.67 -1.88 -38.02
N PHE A 225 14.07 -1.33 -36.88
CA PHE A 225 15.43 -1.43 -36.34
C PHE A 225 15.57 -2.37 -35.13
N LYS A 226 14.61 -3.28 -34.91
CA LYS A 226 14.58 -4.38 -33.93
C LYS A 226 15.34 -4.11 -32.63
N ASN A 227 14.63 -3.66 -31.59
CA ASN A 227 15.16 -3.34 -30.26
C ASN A 227 16.15 -2.15 -30.19
N ASP A 228 16.44 -1.46 -31.30
CA ASP A 228 17.17 -0.19 -31.27
C ASP A 228 16.27 0.94 -30.75
N ARG A 229 16.30 1.11 -29.42
CA ARG A 229 15.48 2.08 -28.67
C ARG A 229 15.70 3.52 -29.17
N VAL A 230 16.95 3.89 -29.47
CA VAL A 230 17.31 5.23 -29.94
C VAL A 230 16.69 5.49 -31.30
N LYS A 231 16.87 4.59 -32.27
CA LYS A 231 16.26 4.75 -33.60
C LYS A 231 14.73 4.70 -33.55
N TRP A 232 14.15 3.95 -32.62
CA TRP A 232 12.71 3.95 -32.40
C TRP A 232 12.22 5.33 -31.96
N VAL A 233 12.83 5.91 -30.92
CA VAL A 233 12.51 7.26 -30.43
C VAL A 233 12.71 8.30 -31.54
N GLU A 234 13.83 8.25 -32.27
CA GLU A 234 14.09 9.15 -33.40
C GLU A 234 13.00 9.05 -34.49
N GLY A 235 12.58 7.83 -34.81
CA GLY A 235 11.52 7.57 -35.79
C GLY A 235 10.17 8.16 -35.37
N ILE A 236 9.78 7.95 -34.11
CA ILE A 236 8.56 8.54 -33.53
C ILE A 236 8.63 10.06 -33.54
N MET A 237 9.73 10.64 -33.04
CA MET A 237 9.89 12.10 -32.94
C MET A 237 10.01 12.79 -34.31
N SER A 238 10.34 12.05 -35.37
CA SER A 238 10.41 12.56 -36.75
C SER A 238 9.10 12.40 -37.52
N ALA A 239 8.18 11.56 -37.04
CA ALA A 239 6.88 11.33 -37.67
C ALA A 239 5.90 12.46 -37.33
N LYS A 240 5.70 13.38 -38.29
CA LYS A 240 4.81 14.54 -38.12
C LYS A 240 3.39 14.11 -37.72
N GLY A 241 2.91 14.62 -36.59
CA GLY A 241 1.55 14.36 -36.11
C GLY A 241 1.33 12.98 -35.49
N TYR A 242 2.39 12.18 -35.28
CA TYR A 242 2.25 10.85 -34.69
C TYR A 242 1.76 10.92 -33.24
N LEU A 243 2.40 11.77 -32.42
CA LEU A 243 2.09 11.86 -30.99
C LEU A 243 0.67 12.36 -30.74
N GLU A 244 0.20 13.34 -31.51
CA GLU A 244 -1.15 13.88 -31.42
C GLU A 244 -2.22 12.88 -31.86
N LYS A 245 -1.87 11.93 -32.74
CA LYS A 245 -2.77 10.83 -33.16
C LYS A 245 -2.75 9.66 -32.19
N ALA A 246 -1.57 9.27 -31.72
CA ALA A 246 -1.38 8.12 -30.84
C ALA A 246 -1.82 8.41 -29.40
N ALA A 247 -1.68 9.67 -28.95
CA ALA A 247 -2.04 10.12 -27.62
C ALA A 247 -2.69 11.52 -27.70
N PRO A 248 -3.97 11.61 -28.12
CA PRO A 248 -4.64 12.89 -28.35
C PRO A 248 -4.81 13.70 -27.06
N GLU A 249 -5.04 13.02 -25.94
CA GLU A 249 -5.16 13.65 -24.63
C GLU A 249 -3.80 14.11 -24.11
N LYS A 250 -3.75 15.33 -23.57
CA LYS A 250 -2.50 15.94 -23.07
C LYS A 250 -1.78 15.05 -22.06
N VAL A 251 -2.53 14.47 -21.11
CA VAL A 251 -1.99 13.58 -20.07
C VAL A 251 -1.31 12.37 -20.69
N ASP A 252 -1.96 11.69 -21.62
CA ASP A 252 -1.42 10.49 -22.25
C ASP A 252 -0.23 10.81 -23.13
N ARG A 253 -0.26 11.96 -23.79
CA ARG A 253 0.84 12.46 -24.63
C ARG A 253 2.10 12.74 -23.79
N ILE A 254 1.94 13.36 -22.62
CA ILE A 254 3.03 13.59 -21.66
C ILE A 254 3.58 12.27 -21.12
N ARG A 255 2.71 11.33 -20.75
CA ARG A 255 3.14 9.99 -20.31
C ARG A 255 3.93 9.29 -21.42
N TYR A 256 3.47 9.36 -22.66
CA TYR A 256 4.16 8.82 -23.82
C TYR A 256 5.54 9.46 -24.01
N LEU A 257 5.65 10.78 -23.90
CA LEU A 257 6.93 11.47 -23.98
C LEU A 257 7.89 11.08 -22.86
N TYR A 258 7.42 10.94 -21.61
CA TYR A 258 8.25 10.44 -20.52
C TYR A 258 8.80 9.03 -20.80
N ARG A 259 8.02 8.17 -21.46
CA ARG A 259 8.46 6.84 -21.89
C ARG A 259 9.56 6.91 -22.93
N LEU A 260 9.40 7.76 -23.95
CA LEU A 260 10.45 8.00 -24.93
C LEU A 260 11.72 8.54 -24.26
N ASN A 261 11.58 9.36 -23.21
CA ASN A 261 12.73 9.88 -22.48
C ASN A 261 13.44 8.83 -21.61
N VAL A 262 12.75 7.78 -21.17
CA VAL A 262 13.41 6.63 -20.52
C VAL A 262 14.17 5.79 -21.53
N LEU A 263 13.63 5.61 -22.74
CA LEU A 263 14.23 4.78 -23.79
C LEU A 263 15.42 5.44 -24.50
N ASP A 264 15.37 6.76 -24.69
CA ASP A 264 16.50 7.57 -25.17
C ASP A 264 16.65 8.83 -24.30
N PRO A 265 17.35 8.71 -23.16
CA PRO A 265 17.53 9.83 -22.23
C PRO A 265 18.30 11.02 -22.84
N LYS A 266 19.12 10.77 -23.87
CA LYS A 266 19.92 11.80 -24.53
C LYS A 266 19.12 12.59 -25.59
N ASN A 267 17.87 12.21 -25.85
CA ASN A 267 17.05 12.86 -26.85
C ASN A 267 16.55 14.24 -26.39
N VAL A 268 17.28 15.29 -26.78
CA VAL A 268 16.92 16.68 -26.43
C VAL A 268 15.54 17.09 -26.97
N LYS A 269 15.08 16.52 -28.09
CA LYS A 269 13.75 16.84 -28.64
C LYS A 269 12.63 16.35 -27.73
N VAL A 270 12.76 15.14 -27.18
CA VAL A 270 11.78 14.59 -26.24
C VAL A 270 11.71 15.46 -24.99
N VAL A 271 12.87 15.79 -24.41
CA VAL A 271 12.96 16.66 -23.21
C VAL A 271 12.24 17.99 -23.46
N ARG A 272 12.59 18.70 -24.54
CA ARG A 272 11.97 19.99 -24.88
C ARG A 272 10.46 19.89 -25.08
N MET A 273 9.98 18.79 -25.63
CA MET A 273 8.54 18.61 -25.84
C MET A 273 7.81 18.36 -24.52
N ILE A 274 8.39 17.59 -23.58
CA ILE A 274 7.84 17.46 -22.23
C ILE A 274 7.80 18.84 -21.55
N GLU A 275 8.91 19.59 -21.59
CA GLU A 275 8.98 20.93 -20.97
C GLU A 275 7.96 21.90 -21.60
N SER A 276 7.76 21.84 -22.92
CA SER A 276 6.76 22.67 -23.62
C SER A 276 5.32 22.31 -23.26
N GLU A 277 5.02 21.02 -23.08
CA GLU A 277 3.68 20.55 -22.73
C GLU A 277 3.35 20.79 -21.26
N THR A 278 4.34 20.66 -20.38
CA THR A 278 4.14 20.65 -18.91
C THR A 278 4.51 21.98 -18.25
N GLY A 279 5.43 22.75 -18.81
CA GLY A 279 6.10 23.87 -18.13
C GLY A 279 7.09 23.42 -17.04
N VAL A 280 7.30 22.12 -16.86
CA VAL A 280 8.18 21.53 -15.85
C VAL A 280 9.53 21.24 -16.48
N LYS A 281 10.62 21.66 -15.83
CA LYS A 281 11.98 21.30 -16.25
C LYS A 281 12.25 19.82 -16.01
N VAL A 282 12.76 19.13 -17.03
CA VAL A 282 12.98 17.69 -16.97
C VAL A 282 14.47 17.38 -16.90
N THR A 283 14.91 16.79 -15.79
CA THR A 283 16.25 16.19 -15.70
C THR A 283 16.22 14.82 -16.36
N PRO A 284 16.97 14.56 -17.44
CA PRO A 284 17.00 13.25 -18.08
C PRO A 284 17.40 12.13 -17.10
N PRO A 285 16.84 10.92 -17.24
CA PRO A 285 17.23 9.79 -16.41
C PRO A 285 18.63 9.30 -16.80
N ASP A 286 19.29 8.60 -15.88
CA ASP A 286 20.51 7.86 -16.21
C ASP A 286 20.19 6.79 -17.27
N ALA A 287 21.16 6.53 -18.17
CA ALA A 287 20.99 5.51 -19.19
C ALA A 287 20.83 4.12 -18.54
N GLN A 288 19.73 3.44 -18.85
CA GLN A 288 19.43 2.06 -18.40
C GLN A 288 19.93 1.01 -19.39
#